data_AF-A0A928K6T0-F1
#
_entry.id   AF-A0A928K6T0-F1
#
_cell.length_a   1.000
_cell.length_b   1.000
_cell.length_c   1.000
_cell.angle_alpha   90.00
_cell.angle_beta   90.00
_cell.angle_gamma   90.00
#
_symmetry.space_group_name_H-M   'P 1'
#
loop_
_entity.id
_entity.type
_entity.pdbx_description
1 polymer ?
#
loop_
_entity_poly.entity_id
_entity_poly.type
_entity_poly.pdbx_seq_one_letter_code
_entity_poly.pdbx_strand_id
1 'polypeptide(L)'
;MEDEMDSFPFKLPLILDGATGTQLMAAGKPEGVCGELWNLEHPEVLTAIQKAYADAGSDAVYAPTFEANRHRLKAFGLENDVARINRELVQLTRNAVGEGVLVGGDMSITGLFIEPYGEATFDQLVDIFREQGKALVDAGVDFIGFETMMSLWECRAGLIATRDLGVPVFVSITVDGNGRTLMGSTLPACVVTLQELGAAAIGINCAEGPAGLDELFYRAMVCAKVPLIAKPNAGRPDPEHPGRFDLDCPQFIDEMKNVIRSGAVILGGCCGTGPEHIAGLAELASAIGEVTIPCCTDQICANESSVFFLPEEPGDINLSEPIECSWGLEDDLIELEDERVNVAVVRVETEEDVRTLSEAAPMSRLPISVLCDDEAILDAALRNFHGRALVDSRSTLDEAVLRRVAERYGAIVF
;
A
#
# COMPACT_ATOMS: atom_id res chain seq x y z
N MET A 1 5.51 26.06 10.29
CA MET A 1 6.32 24.85 10.55
C MET A 1 5.57 23.70 9.89
N GLU A 2 5.39 23.79 8.57
CA GLU A 2 4.56 22.84 7.79
C GLU A 2 5.38 22.14 6.69
N ASP A 3 6.69 22.40 6.58
CA ASP A 3 7.53 21.90 5.47
C ASP A 3 8.45 20.70 5.83
N GLU A 4 8.34 20.09 7.01
CA GLU A 4 9.23 18.97 7.40
C GLU A 4 8.65 17.57 7.11
N MET A 5 7.39 17.45 6.68
CA MET A 5 6.75 16.15 6.38
C MET A 5 6.81 15.72 4.90
N ASP A 6 7.21 16.61 3.99
CA ASP A 6 7.18 16.33 2.53
C ASP A 6 8.43 15.60 2.00
N SER A 7 9.46 15.42 2.83
CA SER A 7 10.65 14.67 2.44
C SER A 7 10.64 13.27 3.06
N PHE A 8 10.78 12.24 2.22
CA PHE A 8 11.03 10.87 2.68
C PHE A 8 12.21 10.85 3.70
N PRO A 9 12.01 10.33 4.92
CA PRO A 9 12.91 10.60 6.04
C PRO A 9 14.14 9.70 6.09
N PHE A 10 14.28 8.74 5.17
CA PHE A 10 15.35 7.75 5.17
C PHE A 10 16.24 7.90 3.93
N LYS A 11 17.48 7.38 4.04
CA LYS A 11 18.41 7.38 2.92
C LYS A 11 17.92 6.44 1.81
N LEU A 12 18.08 6.86 0.55
CA LEU A 12 17.80 6.04 -0.63
C LEU A 12 19.09 5.76 -1.42
N PRO A 13 19.21 4.58 -2.06
CA PRO A 13 18.32 3.43 -1.98
C PRO A 13 18.28 2.83 -0.56
N LEU A 14 17.13 2.29 -0.17
CA LEU A 14 16.91 1.68 1.14
C LEU A 14 16.75 0.16 0.97
N ILE A 15 17.54 -0.63 1.70
CA ILE A 15 17.47 -2.08 1.66
C ILE A 15 16.62 -2.61 2.82
N LEU A 16 15.48 -3.20 2.47
CA LEU A 16 14.64 -4.01 3.35
C LEU A 16 15.20 -5.44 3.47
N ASP A 17 14.62 -6.22 4.36
CA ASP A 17 14.94 -7.64 4.58
C ASP A 17 14.34 -8.58 3.51
N GLY A 18 14.57 -9.89 3.71
CA GLY A 18 13.97 -10.98 2.93
C GLY A 18 12.81 -11.67 3.65
N ALA A 19 12.46 -12.89 3.25
CA ALA A 19 11.34 -13.63 3.85
C ALA A 19 11.63 -14.24 5.22
N THR A 20 11.16 -13.57 6.28
CA THR A 20 11.13 -14.15 7.63
C THR A 20 10.34 -15.47 7.68
N GLY A 21 9.15 -15.54 7.06
CA GLY A 21 8.32 -16.75 7.05
C GLY A 21 9.02 -17.98 6.44
N THR A 22 9.72 -17.81 5.32
CA THR A 22 10.48 -18.89 4.67
C THR A 22 11.66 -19.34 5.53
N GLN A 23 12.40 -18.40 6.14
CA GLN A 23 13.51 -18.74 7.03
C GLN A 23 13.04 -19.47 8.29
N LEU A 24 11.88 -19.11 8.85
CA LEU A 24 11.28 -19.81 9.99
C LEU A 24 10.88 -21.25 9.64
N MET A 25 10.30 -21.47 8.47
CA MET A 25 9.99 -22.84 8.00
C MET A 25 11.26 -23.67 7.82
N ALA A 26 12.31 -23.09 7.24
CA ALA A 26 13.61 -23.73 7.11
C ALA A 26 14.26 -24.06 8.48
N ALA A 27 13.98 -23.23 9.49
CA ALA A 27 14.40 -23.45 10.88
C ALA A 27 13.49 -24.42 11.67
N GLY A 28 12.48 -25.01 11.03
CA GLY A 28 11.64 -26.05 11.62
C GLY A 28 10.34 -25.56 12.26
N LYS A 29 9.92 -24.32 12.01
CA LYS A 29 8.58 -23.86 12.42
C LYS A 29 7.50 -24.73 11.75
N PRO A 30 6.58 -25.36 12.51
CA PRO A 30 5.49 -26.13 11.94
C PRO A 30 4.52 -25.28 11.08
N GLU A 31 3.81 -25.95 10.18
CA GLU A 31 2.66 -25.36 9.48
C GLU A 31 1.44 -25.24 10.39
N GLY A 32 0.57 -24.28 10.11
CA GLY A 32 -0.72 -24.09 10.82
C GLY A 32 -0.63 -23.54 12.24
N VAL A 33 0.56 -23.23 12.75
CA VAL A 33 0.75 -22.54 14.03
C VAL A 33 0.78 -21.02 13.84
N CYS A 34 0.39 -20.26 14.87
CA CYS A 34 0.58 -18.81 14.92
C CYS A 34 2.07 -18.47 14.87
N GLY A 35 2.51 -17.81 13.80
CA GLY A 35 3.91 -17.47 13.59
C GLY A 35 4.43 -16.49 14.64
N GLU A 36 3.61 -15.52 15.00
CA GLU A 36 3.87 -14.49 15.99
C GLU A 36 4.14 -15.11 17.37
N LEU A 37 3.27 -16.03 17.81
CA LEU A 37 3.46 -16.73 19.09
C LEU A 37 4.69 -17.65 19.05
N TRP A 38 4.86 -18.40 17.95
CA TRP A 38 6.01 -19.29 17.81
C TRP A 38 7.33 -18.55 17.90
N ASN A 39 7.41 -17.35 17.30
CA ASN A 39 8.56 -16.46 17.39
C ASN A 39 8.88 -16.03 18.83
N LEU A 40 7.86 -15.77 19.65
CA LEU A 40 8.03 -15.44 21.07
C LEU A 40 8.47 -16.65 21.91
N GLU A 41 8.06 -17.86 21.53
CA GLU A 41 8.45 -19.12 22.18
C GLU A 41 9.86 -19.58 21.77
N HIS A 42 10.36 -19.12 20.62
CA HIS A 42 11.67 -19.48 20.05
C HIS A 42 12.50 -18.23 19.68
N PRO A 43 12.73 -17.31 20.64
CA PRO A 43 13.33 -16.00 20.37
C PRO A 43 14.76 -16.10 19.81
N GLU A 44 15.50 -17.15 20.12
CA GLU A 44 16.84 -17.40 19.60
C GLU A 44 16.85 -17.63 18.09
N VAL A 45 15.81 -18.30 17.55
CA VAL A 45 15.68 -18.55 16.11
C VAL A 45 15.37 -17.24 15.40
N LEU A 46 14.39 -16.49 15.89
CA LEU A 46 14.05 -15.19 15.33
C LEU A 46 15.25 -14.24 15.37
N THR A 47 15.93 -14.15 16.52
CA THR A 47 17.10 -13.28 16.68
C THR A 47 18.20 -13.61 15.68
N ALA A 48 18.46 -14.90 15.42
CA ALA A 48 19.45 -15.31 14.44
C ALA A 48 19.05 -14.90 13.01
N ILE A 49 17.78 -15.03 12.63
CA ILE A 49 17.26 -14.63 11.31
C ILE A 49 17.36 -13.11 11.13
N GLN A 50 16.87 -12.34 12.10
CA GLN A 50 16.87 -10.87 12.03
C GLN A 50 18.29 -10.32 11.97
N LYS A 51 19.20 -10.89 12.79
CA LYS A 51 20.62 -10.56 12.74
C LYS A 51 21.25 -10.88 11.38
N ALA A 52 20.88 -12.01 10.76
CA ALA A 52 21.43 -12.40 9.47
C ALA A 52 21.04 -11.41 8.34
N TYR A 53 19.83 -10.85 8.36
CA TYR A 53 19.44 -9.81 7.41
C TYR A 53 20.17 -8.48 7.66
N ALA A 54 20.30 -8.06 8.92
CA ALA A 54 21.11 -6.89 9.27
C ALA A 54 22.58 -7.05 8.83
N ASP A 55 23.19 -8.20 9.13
CA ASP A 55 24.58 -8.51 8.75
C ASP A 55 24.76 -8.62 7.21
N ALA A 56 23.68 -8.93 6.48
CA ALA A 56 23.67 -8.96 5.01
C ALA A 56 23.56 -7.57 4.36
N GLY A 57 23.32 -6.52 5.14
CA GLY A 57 23.27 -5.14 4.63
C GLY A 57 21.85 -4.57 4.49
N SER A 58 20.85 -5.12 5.21
CA SER A 58 19.58 -4.43 5.38
C SER A 58 19.76 -3.12 6.14
N ASP A 59 19.26 -2.02 5.58
CA ASP A 59 19.08 -0.74 6.28
C ASP A 59 17.87 -0.78 7.21
N ALA A 60 16.90 -1.64 6.88
CA ALA A 60 15.64 -1.78 7.60
C ALA A 60 15.17 -3.24 7.62
N VAL A 61 14.59 -3.65 8.74
CA VAL A 61 14.14 -5.03 8.98
C VAL A 61 12.74 -5.01 9.58
N TYR A 62 11.86 -5.88 9.09
CA TYR A 62 10.50 -6.01 9.59
C TYR A 62 10.45 -6.86 10.86
N ALA A 63 9.83 -6.31 11.91
CA ALA A 63 9.37 -7.13 13.03
C ALA A 63 8.31 -8.11 12.51
N PRO A 64 8.31 -9.39 12.90
CA PRO A 64 7.46 -10.42 12.29
C PRO A 64 6.03 -10.36 12.84
N THR A 65 5.37 -9.22 12.64
CA THR A 65 4.04 -8.87 13.15
C THR A 65 2.95 -8.94 12.07
N PHE A 66 3.26 -9.48 10.90
CA PHE A 66 2.41 -9.55 9.70
C PHE A 66 0.94 -9.87 9.98
N GLU A 67 0.64 -10.89 10.81
CA GLU A 67 -0.73 -11.28 11.18
C GLU A 67 -1.08 -10.95 12.64
N ALA A 68 -0.32 -10.09 13.32
CA ALA A 68 -0.50 -9.76 14.74
C ALA A 68 -1.69 -8.80 15.01
N ASN A 69 -2.77 -8.89 14.23
CA ASN A 69 -4.01 -8.13 14.45
C ASN A 69 -5.07 -8.96 15.19
N ARG A 70 -6.06 -8.28 15.76
CA ARG A 70 -7.12 -8.90 16.57
C ARG A 70 -7.86 -10.02 15.85
N HIS A 71 -8.17 -9.84 14.56
CA HIS A 71 -8.96 -10.82 13.81
C HIS A 71 -8.16 -12.11 13.55
N ARG A 72 -6.91 -11.97 13.07
CA ARG A 72 -6.02 -13.11 12.82
C ARG A 72 -5.65 -13.85 14.10
N LEU A 73 -5.32 -13.12 15.16
CA LEU A 73 -4.99 -13.71 16.47
C LEU A 73 -6.17 -14.43 17.14
N LYS A 74 -7.42 -14.04 16.84
CA LYS A 74 -8.62 -14.73 17.33
C LYS A 74 -8.68 -16.20 16.93
N ALA A 75 -8.16 -16.56 15.75
CA ALA A 75 -8.11 -17.96 15.31
C ALA A 75 -7.30 -18.87 16.26
N PHE A 76 -6.43 -18.26 17.08
CA PHE A 76 -5.58 -18.92 18.06
C PHE A 76 -5.97 -18.60 19.52
N GLY A 77 -7.08 -17.88 19.74
CA GLY A 77 -7.51 -17.43 21.08
C GLY A 77 -6.64 -16.35 21.71
N LEU A 78 -5.96 -15.54 20.87
CA LEU A 78 -5.00 -14.51 21.26
C LEU A 78 -5.50 -13.09 20.95
N GLU A 79 -6.80 -12.90 20.71
CA GLU A 79 -7.37 -11.61 20.29
C GLU A 79 -7.15 -10.48 21.31
N ASN A 80 -6.91 -10.82 22.58
CA ASN A 80 -6.65 -9.84 23.65
C ASN A 80 -5.15 -9.56 23.86
N ASP A 81 -4.27 -10.21 23.09
CA ASP A 81 -2.81 -10.13 23.24
C ASP A 81 -2.14 -9.24 22.17
N VAL A 82 -2.91 -8.56 21.30
CA VAL A 82 -2.40 -7.71 20.20
C VAL A 82 -1.27 -6.80 20.66
N ALA A 83 -1.50 -5.99 21.70
CA ALA A 83 -0.50 -5.04 22.19
C ALA A 83 0.75 -5.72 22.78
N ARG A 84 0.59 -6.89 23.40
CA ARG A 84 1.70 -7.63 24.01
C ARG A 84 2.58 -8.26 22.93
N ILE A 85 1.96 -8.96 21.99
CA ILE A 85 2.64 -9.71 20.93
C ILE A 85 3.42 -8.75 20.02
N ASN A 86 2.79 -7.68 19.53
CA ASN A 86 3.46 -6.70 18.67
C ASN A 86 4.68 -6.08 19.39
N ARG A 87 4.50 -5.63 20.65
CA ARG A 87 5.58 -5.02 21.43
C ARG A 87 6.76 -5.96 21.67
N GLU A 88 6.49 -7.22 22.04
CA GLU A 88 7.55 -8.19 22.33
C GLU A 88 8.33 -8.57 21.05
N LEU A 89 7.63 -8.72 19.92
CA LEU A 89 8.28 -9.00 18.63
C LEU A 89 9.12 -7.82 18.13
N VAL A 90 8.61 -6.59 18.24
CA VAL A 90 9.39 -5.37 17.90
C VAL A 90 10.64 -5.27 18.78
N GLN A 91 10.54 -5.54 20.08
CA GLN A 91 11.69 -5.50 20.99
C GLN A 91 12.72 -6.59 20.67
N LEU A 92 12.28 -7.80 20.30
CA LEU A 92 13.18 -8.88 19.87
C LEU A 92 13.92 -8.48 18.59
N THR A 93 13.22 -7.98 17.58
CA THR A 93 13.84 -7.51 16.33
C THR A 93 14.83 -6.37 16.61
N ARG A 94 14.45 -5.35 17.39
CA ARG A 94 15.35 -4.24 17.77
C ARG A 94 16.63 -4.74 18.45
N ASN A 95 16.51 -5.67 19.38
CA ASN A 95 17.66 -6.25 20.08
C ASN A 95 18.56 -7.08 19.14
N ALA A 96 17.97 -7.74 18.14
CA ALA A 96 18.67 -8.59 17.20
C ALA A 96 19.49 -7.80 16.18
N VAL A 97 18.91 -6.73 15.61
CA VAL A 97 19.55 -5.92 14.57
C VAL A 97 20.52 -4.88 15.14
N GLY A 98 20.29 -4.44 16.39
CA GLY A 98 21.13 -3.45 17.07
C GLY A 98 20.91 -2.02 16.57
N GLU A 99 21.85 -1.14 16.89
CA GLU A 99 21.81 0.26 16.50
C GLU A 99 22.17 0.44 15.01
N GLY A 100 21.50 1.36 14.33
CA GLY A 100 21.79 1.72 12.94
C GLY A 100 20.99 0.96 11.88
N VAL A 101 20.15 0.00 12.27
CA VAL A 101 19.16 -0.66 11.41
C VAL A 101 17.76 -0.25 11.86
N LEU A 102 16.95 0.21 10.92
CA LEU A 102 15.56 0.59 11.18
C LEU A 102 14.71 -0.66 11.44
N VAL A 103 13.72 -0.55 12.32
CA VAL A 103 12.75 -1.62 12.59
C VAL A 103 11.38 -1.17 12.13
N GLY A 104 10.85 -1.83 11.11
CA GLY A 104 9.50 -1.63 10.62
C GLY A 104 8.51 -2.52 11.35
N GLY A 105 7.36 -1.96 11.74
CA GLY A 105 6.21 -2.75 12.16
C GLY A 105 5.46 -3.29 10.96
N ASP A 106 5.49 -4.60 10.75
CA ASP A 106 4.88 -5.25 9.60
C ASP A 106 3.40 -5.59 9.89
N MET A 107 2.51 -5.16 9.02
CA MET A 107 1.08 -5.37 9.07
C MET A 107 0.62 -5.89 7.71
N SER A 108 -0.33 -6.82 7.70
CA SER A 108 -0.96 -7.27 6.45
C SER A 108 -2.48 -7.26 6.55
N ILE A 109 -3.15 -7.82 5.55
CA ILE A 109 -4.60 -7.90 5.44
C ILE A 109 -5.25 -8.43 6.73
N THR A 110 -6.44 -7.93 7.01
CA THR A 110 -7.20 -8.38 8.19
C THR A 110 -7.72 -9.81 8.01
N GLY A 111 -7.85 -10.27 6.77
CA GLY A 111 -8.54 -11.51 6.40
C GLY A 111 -10.06 -11.35 6.30
N LEU A 112 -10.57 -10.12 6.46
CA LEU A 112 -11.98 -9.77 6.29
C LEU A 112 -12.21 -9.20 4.89
N PHE A 113 -13.32 -9.60 4.27
CA PHE A 113 -13.82 -8.98 3.05
C PHE A 113 -14.89 -7.95 3.40
N ILE A 114 -14.83 -6.79 2.74
CA ILE A 114 -15.84 -5.73 2.88
C ILE A 114 -17.04 -6.06 1.98
N GLU A 115 -18.24 -5.62 2.34
CA GLU A 115 -19.42 -5.66 1.47
C GLU A 115 -19.10 -5.11 0.05
N PRO A 116 -19.63 -5.72 -1.02
CA PRO A 116 -20.52 -6.88 -1.04
C PRO A 116 -19.82 -8.25 -0.98
N TYR A 117 -18.48 -8.29 -0.90
CA TYR A 117 -17.70 -9.53 -0.95
C TYR A 117 -17.58 -10.24 0.41
N GLY A 118 -17.93 -9.56 1.50
CA GLY A 118 -18.02 -10.12 2.84
C GLY A 118 -18.95 -9.33 3.75
N GLU A 119 -18.89 -9.60 5.05
CA GLU A 119 -19.78 -9.01 6.06
C GLU A 119 -19.10 -7.88 6.85
N ALA A 120 -17.83 -7.57 6.54
CA ALA A 120 -17.11 -6.54 7.27
C ALA A 120 -17.41 -5.14 6.70
N THR A 121 -17.33 -4.13 7.56
CA THR A 121 -17.39 -2.73 7.15
C THR A 121 -15.99 -2.14 7.01
N PHE A 122 -15.84 -1.09 6.20
CA PHE A 122 -14.60 -0.33 6.10
C PHE A 122 -14.09 0.13 7.48
N ASP A 123 -15.00 0.59 8.34
CA ASP A 123 -14.68 1.07 9.69
C ASP A 123 -14.13 -0.04 10.59
N GLN A 124 -14.64 -1.27 10.46
CA GLN A 124 -14.10 -2.40 11.20
C GLN A 124 -12.64 -2.69 10.83
N LEU A 125 -12.28 -2.56 9.54
CA LEU A 125 -10.89 -2.70 9.13
C LEU A 125 -10.02 -1.55 9.68
N VAL A 126 -10.51 -0.32 9.60
CA VAL A 126 -9.82 0.85 10.19
C VAL A 126 -9.55 0.65 11.69
N ASP A 127 -10.53 0.14 12.44
CA ASP A 127 -10.38 -0.12 13.88
C ASP A 127 -9.35 -1.22 14.18
N ILE A 128 -9.36 -2.31 13.41
CA ILE A 128 -8.39 -3.41 13.55
C ILE A 128 -6.97 -2.92 13.25
N PHE A 129 -6.79 -2.19 12.14
CA PHE A 129 -5.49 -1.63 11.79
C PHE A 129 -5.02 -0.57 12.79
N ARG A 130 -5.92 0.27 13.30
CA ARG A 130 -5.58 1.30 14.29
C ARG A 130 -5.08 0.68 15.59
N GLU A 131 -5.71 -0.41 16.04
CA GLU A 131 -5.27 -1.12 17.24
C GLU A 131 -3.85 -1.68 17.09
N GLN A 132 -3.57 -2.40 16.00
CA GLN A 132 -2.25 -2.97 15.76
C GLN A 132 -1.20 -1.88 15.52
N GLY A 133 -1.51 -0.89 14.66
CA GLY A 133 -0.61 0.24 14.37
C GLY A 133 -0.25 1.01 15.64
N LYS A 134 -1.22 1.26 16.53
CA LYS A 134 -0.94 1.88 17.83
C LYS A 134 0.00 1.03 18.68
N ALA A 135 -0.20 -0.28 18.73
CA ALA A 135 0.69 -1.18 19.47
C ALA A 135 2.13 -1.17 18.93
N LEU A 136 2.30 -1.09 17.62
CA LEU A 136 3.61 -1.00 16.96
C LEU A 136 4.30 0.34 17.27
N VAL A 137 3.60 1.46 17.15
CA VAL A 137 4.14 2.79 17.46
C VAL A 137 4.49 2.92 18.94
N ASP A 138 3.61 2.45 19.84
CA ASP A 138 3.88 2.43 21.28
C ASP A 138 5.11 1.54 21.61
N ALA A 139 5.44 0.57 20.76
CA ALA A 139 6.64 -0.28 20.88
C ALA A 139 7.92 0.35 20.29
N GLY A 140 7.82 1.50 19.61
CA GLY A 140 8.97 2.24 19.09
C GLY A 140 9.51 1.74 17.75
N VAL A 141 8.62 1.37 16.81
CA VAL A 141 9.00 1.15 15.41
C VAL A 141 9.40 2.46 14.72
N ASP A 142 10.29 2.38 13.73
CA ASP A 142 10.73 3.55 12.96
C ASP A 142 9.74 3.89 11.83
N PHE A 143 8.99 2.90 11.36
CA PHE A 143 7.95 3.02 10.34
C PHE A 143 6.95 1.85 10.44
N ILE A 144 5.81 1.97 9.78
CA ILE A 144 4.86 0.86 9.58
C ILE A 144 4.93 0.42 8.12
N GLY A 145 5.00 -0.88 7.88
CA GLY A 145 4.84 -1.48 6.56
C GLY A 145 3.50 -2.21 6.47
N PHE A 146 2.65 -1.81 5.53
CA PHE A 146 1.51 -2.61 5.09
C PHE A 146 1.95 -3.50 3.94
N GLU A 147 2.17 -4.79 4.19
CA GLU A 147 2.63 -5.76 3.20
C GLU A 147 1.51 -6.65 2.66
N THR A 148 1.64 -7.08 1.41
CA THR A 148 0.77 -8.05 0.74
C THR A 148 -0.69 -7.59 0.70
N MET A 149 -0.90 -6.29 0.55
CA MET A 149 -2.24 -5.74 0.47
C MET A 149 -2.90 -6.20 -0.85
N MET A 150 -4.11 -6.76 -0.76
CA MET A 150 -4.80 -7.39 -1.88
C MET A 150 -5.84 -6.48 -2.55
N SER A 151 -6.08 -5.31 -1.98
CA SER A 151 -7.03 -4.33 -2.50
C SER A 151 -6.62 -2.91 -2.16
N LEU A 152 -6.99 -1.97 -3.01
CA LEU A 152 -6.83 -0.55 -2.73
C LEU A 152 -7.65 -0.13 -1.49
N TRP A 153 -8.78 -0.78 -1.23
CA TRP A 153 -9.66 -0.49 -0.09
C TRP A 153 -8.96 -0.72 1.24
N GLU A 154 -8.32 -1.89 1.40
CA GLU A 154 -7.58 -2.20 2.62
C GLU A 154 -6.37 -1.29 2.79
N CYS A 155 -5.69 -0.93 1.70
CA CYS A 155 -4.60 0.05 1.74
C CYS A 155 -5.08 1.40 2.30
N ARG A 156 -6.22 1.90 1.79
CA ARG A 156 -6.83 3.16 2.25
C ARG A 156 -7.26 3.07 3.71
N ALA A 157 -7.87 1.96 4.13
CA ALA A 157 -8.23 1.73 5.53
C ALA A 157 -7.01 1.75 6.45
N GLY A 158 -5.90 1.10 6.03
CA GLY A 158 -4.63 1.10 6.75
C GLY A 158 -4.03 2.49 6.91
N LEU A 159 -3.97 3.28 5.83
CA LEU A 159 -3.48 4.67 5.88
C LEU A 159 -4.36 5.55 6.76
N ILE A 160 -5.68 5.48 6.63
CA ILE A 160 -6.61 6.25 7.50
C ILE A 160 -6.47 5.85 8.97
N ALA A 161 -6.24 4.56 9.25
CA ALA A 161 -6.04 4.05 10.60
C ALA A 161 -4.74 4.55 11.24
N THR A 162 -3.70 4.75 10.44
CA THR A 162 -2.34 5.04 10.91
C THR A 162 -1.87 6.48 10.71
N ARG A 163 -2.62 7.30 9.94
CA ARG A 163 -2.29 8.69 9.60
C ARG A 163 -1.84 9.54 10.80
N ASP A 164 -2.56 9.44 11.91
CA ASP A 164 -2.34 10.29 13.07
C ASP A 164 -1.38 9.65 14.10
N LEU A 165 -0.69 8.55 13.74
CA LEU A 165 0.24 7.85 14.65
C LEU A 165 1.68 8.37 14.57
N GLY A 166 2.00 9.25 13.62
CA GLY A 166 3.26 10.02 13.62
C GLY A 166 4.51 9.26 13.19
N VAL A 167 4.36 8.14 12.47
CA VAL A 167 5.47 7.42 11.82
C VAL A 167 5.22 7.28 10.32
N PRO A 168 6.27 7.23 9.47
CA PRO A 168 6.11 6.97 8.04
C PRO A 168 5.42 5.62 7.78
N VAL A 169 4.56 5.58 6.76
CA VAL A 169 3.84 4.37 6.38
C VAL A 169 4.24 3.94 4.98
N PHE A 170 4.76 2.72 4.85
CA PHE A 170 5.06 2.09 3.58
C PHE A 170 3.90 1.16 3.21
N VAL A 171 3.52 1.14 1.93
CA VAL A 171 2.43 0.27 1.46
C VAL A 171 2.91 -0.54 0.26
N SER A 172 2.88 -1.86 0.36
CA SER A 172 3.13 -2.74 -0.77
C SER A 172 1.92 -3.62 -1.07
N ILE A 173 1.54 -3.64 -2.35
CA ILE A 173 0.46 -4.47 -2.86
C ILE A 173 1.02 -5.76 -3.45
N THR A 174 0.24 -6.82 -3.45
CA THR A 174 0.52 -8.01 -4.25
C THR A 174 -0.33 -7.99 -5.52
N VAL A 175 0.26 -8.41 -6.64
CA VAL A 175 -0.39 -8.40 -7.95
C VAL A 175 -0.30 -9.76 -8.64
N ASP A 176 -1.23 -10.03 -9.55
CA ASP A 176 -1.21 -11.15 -10.47
C ASP A 176 -0.22 -10.92 -11.65
N GLY A 177 -0.13 -11.89 -12.57
CA GLY A 177 0.72 -11.79 -13.75
C GLY A 177 0.34 -10.67 -14.73
N ASN A 178 -0.83 -10.04 -14.57
CA ASN A 178 -1.25 -8.86 -15.35
C ASN A 178 -0.98 -7.54 -14.60
N GLY A 179 -0.35 -7.60 -13.43
CA GLY A 179 -0.05 -6.43 -12.61
C GLY A 179 -1.26 -5.85 -11.88
N ARG A 180 -2.28 -6.68 -11.61
CA ARG A 180 -3.50 -6.28 -10.89
C ARG A 180 -3.59 -6.93 -9.52
N THR A 181 -4.07 -6.18 -8.53
CA THR A 181 -4.43 -6.73 -7.22
C THR A 181 -5.62 -7.69 -7.35
N LEU A 182 -5.97 -8.42 -6.27
CA LEU A 182 -7.10 -9.34 -6.26
C LEU A 182 -8.42 -8.65 -6.65
N MET A 183 -8.59 -7.40 -6.22
CA MET A 183 -9.76 -6.57 -6.55
C MET A 183 -9.58 -5.76 -7.84
N GLY A 184 -8.56 -6.08 -8.65
CA GLY A 184 -8.40 -5.51 -9.99
C GLY A 184 -7.64 -4.18 -10.08
N SER A 185 -7.22 -3.60 -8.95
CA SER A 185 -6.50 -2.32 -8.95
C SER A 185 -5.09 -2.44 -9.55
N THR A 186 -4.65 -1.42 -10.30
CA THR A 186 -3.31 -1.39 -10.92
C THR A 186 -2.30 -0.66 -10.03
N LEU A 187 -1.00 -0.97 -10.16
CA LEU A 187 0.04 -0.26 -9.40
C LEU A 187 0.00 1.27 -9.60
N PRO A 188 -0.13 1.84 -10.83
CA PRO A 188 -0.24 3.29 -11.01
C PRO A 188 -1.45 3.92 -10.29
N ALA A 189 -2.61 3.25 -10.31
CA ALA A 189 -3.81 3.72 -9.60
C ALA A 189 -3.59 3.72 -8.07
N CYS A 190 -2.96 2.67 -7.55
CA CYS A 190 -2.56 2.61 -6.14
C CYS A 190 -1.55 3.72 -5.78
N VAL A 191 -0.55 3.98 -6.62
CA VAL A 191 0.44 5.04 -6.39
C VAL A 191 -0.23 6.41 -6.29
N VAL A 192 -1.04 6.79 -7.29
CA VAL A 192 -1.76 8.08 -7.30
C VAL A 192 -2.65 8.24 -6.08
N THR A 193 -3.34 7.18 -5.69
CA THR A 193 -4.31 7.24 -4.59
C THR A 193 -3.63 7.29 -3.23
N LEU A 194 -2.67 6.40 -3.00
CA LEU A 194 -2.10 6.18 -1.67
C LEU A 194 -1.07 7.25 -1.27
N GLN A 195 -0.33 7.81 -2.24
CA GLN A 195 0.64 8.87 -1.94
C GLN A 195 -0.07 10.13 -1.41
N GLU A 196 -1.24 10.44 -1.95
CA GLU A 196 -2.05 11.61 -1.57
C GLU A 196 -2.84 11.37 -0.27
N LEU A 197 -2.91 10.09 0.16
CA LEU A 197 -3.38 9.70 1.48
C LEU A 197 -2.27 9.64 2.53
N GLY A 198 -1.03 10.02 2.17
CA GLY A 198 0.10 10.13 3.07
C GLY A 198 0.99 8.88 3.17
N ALA A 199 0.90 7.94 2.22
CA ALA A 199 1.88 6.85 2.15
C ALA A 199 3.27 7.42 1.82
N ALA A 200 4.26 7.11 2.65
CA ALA A 200 5.62 7.59 2.51
C ALA A 200 6.42 6.83 1.43
N ALA A 201 6.00 5.61 1.09
CA ALA A 201 6.54 4.82 -0.01
C ALA A 201 5.52 3.75 -0.45
N ILE A 202 5.51 3.41 -1.73
CA ILE A 202 4.50 2.52 -2.32
C ILE A 202 5.16 1.51 -3.24
N GLY A 203 4.70 0.26 -3.31
CA GLY A 203 5.22 -0.63 -4.33
C GLY A 203 4.63 -2.03 -4.34
N ILE A 204 5.44 -2.99 -4.77
CA ILE A 204 5.03 -4.39 -4.91
C ILE A 204 5.87 -5.26 -3.97
N ASN A 205 5.20 -6.12 -3.24
CA ASN A 205 5.80 -7.28 -2.61
C ASN A 205 5.03 -8.55 -3.00
N CYS A 206 5.61 -9.72 -2.73
CA CYS A 206 5.13 -10.98 -3.29
C CYS A 206 5.19 -10.95 -4.84
N ALA A 207 4.24 -11.56 -5.55
CA ALA A 207 4.30 -11.90 -6.99
C ALA A 207 5.23 -13.08 -7.34
N GLU A 208 5.23 -13.49 -8.61
CA GLU A 208 5.93 -14.70 -9.08
C GLU A 208 7.45 -14.53 -9.21
N GLY A 209 8.00 -13.32 -9.03
CA GLY A 209 9.42 -13.02 -9.21
C GLY A 209 9.68 -11.59 -9.69
N PRO A 210 10.95 -11.20 -9.88
CA PRO A 210 11.31 -9.88 -10.42
C PRO A 210 11.03 -9.72 -11.92
N ALA A 211 11.05 -10.79 -12.71
CA ALA A 211 10.69 -10.76 -14.13
C ALA A 211 9.32 -10.11 -14.39
N GLY A 212 9.28 -9.12 -15.28
CA GLY A 212 8.05 -8.43 -15.69
C GLY A 212 7.61 -7.30 -14.76
N LEU A 213 8.20 -7.18 -13.56
CA LEU A 213 7.92 -6.04 -12.68
C LEU A 213 8.44 -4.73 -13.29
N ASP A 214 9.51 -4.76 -14.08
CA ASP A 214 10.11 -3.59 -14.71
C ASP A 214 9.12 -2.77 -15.54
N GLU A 215 8.17 -3.41 -16.22
CA GLU A 215 7.09 -2.72 -16.95
C GLU A 215 6.10 -2.03 -15.99
N LEU A 216 5.76 -2.68 -14.88
CA LEU A 216 4.84 -2.14 -13.87
C LEU A 216 5.45 -0.92 -13.17
N PHE A 217 6.71 -1.02 -12.75
CA PHE A 217 7.44 0.10 -12.13
C PHE A 217 7.63 1.25 -13.12
N TYR A 218 7.95 0.98 -14.39
CA TYR A 218 8.07 2.02 -15.40
C TYR A 218 6.78 2.85 -15.54
N ARG A 219 5.61 2.19 -15.53
CA ARG A 219 4.30 2.89 -15.56
C ARG A 219 4.03 3.68 -14.30
N ALA A 220 4.33 3.10 -13.12
CA ALA A 220 4.12 3.74 -11.84
C ALA A 220 5.04 4.96 -11.62
N MET A 221 6.27 4.92 -12.12
CA MET A 221 7.22 6.04 -12.02
C MET A 221 6.73 7.31 -12.69
N VAL A 222 5.83 7.23 -13.66
CA VAL A 222 5.26 8.41 -14.33
C VAL A 222 4.37 9.21 -13.39
N CYS A 223 3.76 8.60 -12.38
CA CYS A 223 2.86 9.25 -11.42
C CYS A 223 3.40 9.33 -9.99
N ALA A 224 4.50 8.64 -9.69
CA ALA A 224 5.06 8.57 -8.34
C ALA A 224 5.68 9.89 -7.88
N LYS A 225 5.35 10.31 -6.65
CA LYS A 225 6.06 11.36 -5.89
C LYS A 225 6.82 10.82 -4.68
N VAL A 226 6.60 9.55 -4.36
CA VAL A 226 7.19 8.83 -3.24
C VAL A 226 8.05 7.67 -3.75
N PRO A 227 9.01 7.17 -2.96
CA PRO A 227 9.86 6.05 -3.35
C PRO A 227 9.03 4.81 -3.71
N LEU A 228 9.50 4.09 -4.73
CA LEU A 228 8.90 2.82 -5.13
C LEU A 228 9.60 1.62 -4.45
N ILE A 229 8.79 0.72 -3.89
CA ILE A 229 9.22 -0.49 -3.15
C ILE A 229 9.16 -1.73 -4.05
N ALA A 230 10.22 -2.53 -4.09
CA ALA A 230 10.23 -3.84 -4.74
C ALA A 230 10.74 -4.93 -3.79
N LYS A 231 9.85 -5.84 -3.39
CA LYS A 231 10.14 -7.07 -2.61
C LYS A 231 9.55 -8.32 -3.29
N PRO A 232 10.01 -8.72 -4.49
CA PRO A 232 9.49 -9.90 -5.17
C PRO A 232 9.86 -11.21 -4.46
N ASN A 233 9.14 -12.29 -4.78
CA ASN A 233 9.56 -13.64 -4.41
C ASN A 233 10.81 -14.08 -5.18
N ALA A 234 11.52 -15.10 -4.69
CA ALA A 234 12.60 -15.75 -5.41
C ALA A 234 12.08 -16.71 -6.50
N GLY A 235 11.15 -16.25 -7.33
CA GLY A 235 10.47 -17.08 -8.32
C GLY A 235 9.13 -17.65 -7.82
N ARG A 236 8.66 -18.68 -8.50
CA ARG A 236 7.43 -19.41 -8.14
C ARG A 236 7.76 -20.50 -7.11
N PRO A 237 6.85 -20.79 -6.16
CA PRO A 237 7.04 -21.89 -5.24
C PRO A 237 7.05 -23.23 -6.01
N ASP A 238 7.99 -24.11 -5.66
CA ASP A 238 8.09 -25.46 -6.21
C ASP A 238 6.90 -26.31 -5.71
N PRO A 239 6.00 -26.76 -6.60
CA PRO A 239 4.84 -27.56 -6.21
C PRO A 239 5.21 -28.92 -5.58
N GLU A 240 6.39 -29.46 -5.90
CA GLU A 240 6.87 -30.74 -5.39
C GLU A 240 7.68 -30.60 -4.09
N HIS A 241 8.21 -29.41 -3.80
CA HIS A 241 9.04 -29.14 -2.62
C HIS A 241 8.60 -27.85 -1.91
N PRO A 242 7.60 -27.93 -1.00
CA PRO A 242 7.14 -26.78 -0.23
C PRO A 242 8.29 -26.01 0.43
N GLY A 243 8.31 -24.70 0.23
CA GLY A 243 9.36 -23.80 0.75
C GLY A 243 10.58 -23.62 -0.18
N ARG A 244 10.67 -24.36 -1.29
CA ARG A 244 11.62 -24.06 -2.37
C ARG A 244 10.98 -23.16 -3.42
N PHE A 245 11.82 -22.34 -4.04
CA PHE A 245 11.45 -21.45 -5.12
C PHE A 245 12.39 -21.66 -6.30
N ASP A 246 11.91 -21.38 -7.51
CA ASP A 246 12.57 -21.77 -8.76
C ASP A 246 13.59 -20.75 -9.31
N LEU A 247 13.81 -19.63 -8.63
CA LEU A 247 14.83 -18.63 -8.98
C LEU A 247 15.97 -18.64 -7.97
N ASP A 248 17.20 -18.84 -8.46
CA ASP A 248 18.38 -18.73 -7.60
C ASP A 248 18.79 -17.26 -7.35
N CYS A 249 19.66 -17.05 -6.36
CA CYS A 249 20.11 -15.71 -5.99
C CYS A 249 20.79 -14.96 -7.16
N PRO A 250 21.77 -15.54 -7.90
CA PRO A 250 22.35 -14.88 -9.07
C PRO A 250 21.33 -14.43 -10.11
N GLN A 251 20.33 -15.26 -10.42
CA GLN A 251 19.26 -14.93 -11.37
C GLN A 251 18.37 -13.80 -10.82
N PHE A 252 17.94 -13.91 -9.56
CA PHE A 252 17.13 -12.89 -8.88
C PHE A 252 17.83 -11.52 -8.92
N ILE A 253 19.12 -11.49 -8.59
CA ILE A 253 19.92 -10.25 -8.60
C ILE A 253 20.07 -9.68 -10.02
N ASP A 254 20.23 -10.52 -11.04
CA ASP A 254 20.30 -10.04 -12.42
C ASP A 254 19.00 -9.41 -12.90
N GLU A 255 17.87 -10.03 -12.60
CA GLU A 255 16.53 -9.53 -12.94
C GLU A 255 16.19 -8.24 -12.19
N MET A 256 16.55 -8.15 -10.89
CA MET A 256 16.33 -6.95 -10.08
C MET A 256 17.02 -5.70 -10.64
N LYS A 257 18.10 -5.84 -11.42
CA LYS A 257 18.73 -4.68 -12.10
C LYS A 257 17.74 -3.94 -13.01
N ASN A 258 16.83 -4.64 -13.67
CA ASN A 258 15.83 -4.02 -14.53
C ASN A 258 14.75 -3.30 -13.71
N VAL A 259 14.31 -3.92 -12.62
CA VAL A 259 13.34 -3.32 -11.68
C VAL A 259 13.88 -2.02 -11.09
N ILE A 260 15.15 -2.01 -10.70
CA ILE A 260 15.82 -0.81 -10.17
C ILE A 260 15.98 0.28 -11.25
N ARG A 261 16.36 -0.10 -12.48
CA ARG A 261 16.41 0.84 -13.62
C ARG A 261 15.04 1.44 -13.94
N SER A 262 13.97 0.69 -13.69
CA SER A 262 12.58 1.16 -13.82
C SER A 262 12.10 2.00 -12.64
N GLY A 263 12.96 2.32 -11.67
CA GLY A 263 12.73 3.34 -10.64
C GLY A 263 12.44 2.84 -9.23
N ALA A 264 12.45 1.52 -8.99
CA ALA A 264 12.43 1.00 -7.63
C ALA A 264 13.70 1.40 -6.86
N VAL A 265 13.53 1.99 -5.68
CA VAL A 265 14.62 2.52 -4.84
C VAL A 265 14.55 2.05 -3.39
N ILE A 266 13.45 1.42 -2.99
CA ILE A 266 13.38 0.64 -1.77
C ILE A 266 13.31 -0.83 -2.18
N LEU A 267 14.31 -1.62 -1.76
CA LEU A 267 14.55 -2.95 -2.33
C LEU A 267 14.61 -3.99 -1.22
N GLY A 268 14.04 -5.16 -1.45
CA GLY A 268 14.22 -6.31 -0.57
C GLY A 268 13.74 -7.57 -1.25
N GLY A 269 13.37 -8.57 -0.45
CA GLY A 269 12.81 -9.81 -0.96
C GLY A 269 11.60 -10.26 -0.15
N CYS A 270 10.76 -11.08 -0.77
CA CYS A 270 9.66 -11.79 -0.10
C CYS A 270 9.93 -13.30 -0.14
N CYS A 271 8.90 -14.13 -0.32
CA CYS A 271 9.00 -15.57 -0.16
C CYS A 271 10.13 -16.19 -1.01
N GLY A 272 10.93 -17.06 -0.39
CA GLY A 272 12.09 -17.69 -1.02
C GLY A 272 13.40 -16.89 -0.92
N THR A 273 13.36 -15.63 -0.49
CA THR A 273 14.58 -14.82 -0.36
C THR A 273 15.24 -14.95 1.02
N GLY A 274 16.56 -15.09 1.02
CA GLY A 274 17.41 -15.21 2.21
C GLY A 274 18.48 -14.10 2.31
N PRO A 275 19.33 -14.14 3.34
CA PRO A 275 20.40 -13.16 3.55
C PRO A 275 21.33 -12.99 2.34
N GLU A 276 21.60 -14.04 1.56
CA GLU A 276 22.39 -13.98 0.35
C GLU A 276 21.76 -13.10 -0.75
N HIS A 277 20.44 -13.06 -0.84
CA HIS A 277 19.71 -12.19 -1.76
C HIS A 277 19.84 -10.74 -1.31
N ILE A 278 19.69 -10.48 -0.02
CA ILE A 278 19.81 -9.14 0.56
C ILE A 278 21.24 -8.59 0.38
N ALA A 279 22.26 -9.42 0.58
CA ALA A 279 23.65 -9.04 0.32
C ALA A 279 23.88 -8.64 -1.14
N GLY A 280 23.31 -9.38 -2.10
CA GLY A 280 23.38 -9.02 -3.52
C GLY A 280 22.65 -7.70 -3.83
N LEU A 281 21.48 -7.46 -3.23
CA LEU A 281 20.73 -6.22 -3.40
C LEU A 281 21.47 -5.01 -2.79
N ALA A 282 22.08 -5.18 -1.62
CA ALA A 282 22.89 -4.14 -0.98
C ALA A 282 24.12 -3.78 -1.83
N GLU A 283 24.77 -4.75 -2.46
CA GLU A 283 25.85 -4.49 -3.42
C GLU A 283 25.36 -3.69 -4.64
N LEU A 284 24.21 -4.07 -5.22
CA LEU A 284 23.61 -3.32 -6.32
C LEU A 284 23.26 -1.88 -5.93
N ALA A 285 22.61 -1.68 -4.79
CA ALA A 285 22.24 -0.35 -4.30
C ALA A 285 23.46 0.52 -4.03
N SER A 286 24.51 -0.03 -3.43
CA SER A 286 25.76 0.70 -3.21
C SER A 286 26.42 1.14 -4.51
N ALA A 287 26.28 0.38 -5.60
CA ALA A 287 26.82 0.73 -6.91
C ALA A 287 26.05 1.86 -7.60
N ILE A 288 24.76 2.02 -7.28
CA ILE A 288 23.90 3.08 -7.83
C ILE A 288 24.17 4.43 -7.14
N GLY A 289 24.43 4.42 -5.83
CA GLY A 289 24.59 5.65 -5.05
C GLY A 289 23.27 6.34 -4.75
N GLU A 290 23.29 7.58 -4.25
CA GLU A 290 22.08 8.29 -3.84
C GLU A 290 21.12 8.56 -5.01
N VAL A 291 19.83 8.32 -4.80
CA VAL A 291 18.78 8.48 -5.80
C VAL A 291 17.77 9.52 -5.32
N THR A 292 17.36 10.41 -6.22
CA THR A 292 16.28 11.37 -5.99
C THR A 292 14.99 10.85 -6.61
N ILE A 293 13.87 11.03 -5.91
CA ILE A 293 12.54 10.70 -6.42
C ILE A 293 12.15 11.76 -7.45
N PRO A 294 11.73 11.40 -8.68
CA PRO A 294 11.21 12.36 -9.62
C PRO A 294 9.93 13.01 -9.09
N CYS A 295 9.77 14.32 -9.25
CA CYS A 295 8.53 15.01 -8.89
C CYS A 295 7.55 14.93 -10.07
N CYS A 296 6.41 14.25 -9.86
CA CYS A 296 5.28 14.28 -10.77
C CYS A 296 4.33 15.46 -10.48
N THR A 297 3.46 15.82 -11.43
CA THR A 297 2.43 16.84 -11.26
C THR A 297 1.37 16.44 -10.22
N ASP A 298 0.78 17.42 -9.55
CA ASP A 298 -0.35 17.22 -8.62
C ASP A 298 -1.68 16.96 -9.34
N GLN A 299 -1.76 17.26 -10.63
CA GLN A 299 -2.98 17.23 -11.43
C GLN A 299 -3.26 15.83 -12.01
N ILE A 300 -3.38 14.84 -11.12
CA ILE A 300 -3.65 13.45 -11.49
C ILE A 300 -4.80 12.92 -10.65
N CYS A 301 -5.81 12.40 -11.32
CA CYS A 301 -6.91 11.64 -10.72
C CYS A 301 -6.72 10.16 -11.00
N ALA A 302 -7.42 9.32 -10.23
CA ALA A 302 -7.46 7.89 -10.49
C ALA A 302 -8.80 7.32 -10.03
N ASN A 303 -9.25 6.27 -10.70
CA ASN A 303 -10.13 5.28 -10.08
C ASN A 303 -9.31 4.02 -9.82
N GLU A 304 -9.94 2.92 -9.39
CA GLU A 304 -9.21 1.71 -9.01
C GLU A 304 -8.41 1.11 -10.17
N SER A 305 -8.85 1.30 -11.42
CA SER A 305 -8.29 0.61 -12.59
C SER A 305 -7.43 1.53 -13.47
N SER A 306 -7.65 2.85 -13.40
CA SER A 306 -7.17 3.82 -14.39
C SER A 306 -6.63 5.10 -13.73
N VAL A 307 -5.66 5.72 -14.41
CA VAL A 307 -5.05 6.99 -14.02
C VAL A 307 -5.37 8.04 -15.08
N PHE A 308 -5.76 9.22 -14.65
CA PHE A 308 -6.19 10.33 -15.49
C PHE A 308 -5.32 11.55 -15.24
N PHE A 309 -4.53 11.95 -16.23
CA PHE A 309 -3.76 13.20 -16.18
C PHE A 309 -4.67 14.34 -16.60
N LEU A 310 -4.89 15.30 -15.70
CA LEU A 310 -5.69 16.47 -16.00
C LEU A 310 -4.88 17.47 -16.84
N PRO A 311 -5.51 18.22 -17.74
CA PRO A 311 -4.85 19.32 -18.45
C PRO A 311 -4.29 20.36 -17.47
N GLU A 312 -3.12 20.93 -17.79
CA GLU A 312 -2.49 21.99 -16.99
C GLU A 312 -3.31 23.29 -16.99
N GLU A 313 -3.92 23.61 -18.13
CA GLU A 313 -4.76 24.79 -18.31
C GLU A 313 -6.21 24.48 -17.90
N PRO A 314 -6.78 25.15 -16.88
CA PRO A 314 -8.15 24.88 -16.42
C PRO A 314 -9.23 25.02 -17.51
N GLY A 315 -8.97 25.84 -18.54
CA GLY A 315 -9.89 26.04 -19.67
C GLY A 315 -10.00 24.85 -20.62
N ASP A 316 -9.11 23.87 -20.52
CA ASP A 316 -9.15 22.63 -21.30
C ASP A 316 -9.95 21.52 -20.60
N ILE A 317 -10.43 21.77 -19.38
CA ILE A 317 -11.33 20.87 -18.65
C ILE A 317 -12.78 21.17 -19.05
N ASN A 318 -13.43 20.16 -19.63
CA ASN A 318 -14.82 20.19 -20.07
C ASN A 318 -15.62 19.21 -19.21
N LEU A 319 -16.34 19.75 -18.24
CA LEU A 319 -17.21 19.00 -17.34
C LEU A 319 -18.47 18.53 -18.08
N SER A 320 -18.95 17.32 -17.78
CA SER A 320 -20.30 16.91 -18.18
C SER A 320 -21.38 17.71 -17.45
N GLU A 321 -22.62 17.62 -17.95
CA GLU A 321 -23.77 17.93 -17.11
C GLU A 321 -23.79 16.99 -15.90
N PRO A 322 -24.25 17.44 -14.71
CA PRO A 322 -24.33 16.57 -13.54
C PRO A 322 -25.22 15.35 -13.78
N ILE A 323 -24.68 14.16 -13.58
CA ILE A 323 -25.40 12.90 -13.62
C ILE A 323 -25.89 12.58 -12.22
N GLU A 324 -27.16 12.21 -12.10
CA GLU A 324 -27.76 11.80 -10.84
C GLU A 324 -27.41 10.33 -10.54
N CYS A 325 -27.05 10.02 -9.29
CA CYS A 325 -26.81 8.63 -8.89
C CYS A 325 -28.09 7.79 -9.07
N SER A 326 -27.99 6.75 -9.88
CA SER A 326 -29.08 5.84 -10.17
C SER A 326 -28.55 4.45 -10.51
N TRP A 327 -29.45 3.46 -10.63
CA TRP A 327 -29.10 2.11 -11.10
C TRP A 327 -28.44 2.08 -12.48
N GLY A 328 -28.58 3.13 -13.30
CA GLY A 328 -27.96 3.25 -14.62
C GLY A 328 -26.63 4.01 -14.65
N LEU A 329 -26.10 4.44 -13.49
CA LEU A 329 -24.91 5.28 -13.43
C LEU A 329 -23.69 4.65 -14.14
N GLU A 330 -23.54 3.33 -14.08
CA GLU A 330 -22.48 2.61 -14.80
C GLU A 330 -22.56 2.83 -16.32
N ASP A 331 -23.75 2.68 -16.89
CA ASP A 331 -23.99 2.87 -18.32
C ASP A 331 -23.79 4.35 -18.70
N ASP A 332 -24.33 5.28 -17.90
CA ASP A 332 -24.15 6.72 -18.12
C ASP A 332 -22.66 7.12 -18.14
N LEU A 333 -21.86 6.58 -17.21
CA LEU A 333 -20.41 6.85 -17.14
C LEU A 333 -19.63 6.28 -18.33
N ILE A 334 -20.08 5.15 -18.90
CA ILE A 334 -19.48 4.55 -20.10
C ILE A 334 -19.82 5.37 -21.35
N GLU A 335 -21.07 5.86 -21.46
CA GLU A 335 -21.54 6.61 -22.62
C GLU A 335 -20.89 8.00 -22.75
N LEU A 336 -20.45 8.62 -21.64
CA LEU A 336 -19.78 9.93 -21.64
C LEU A 336 -18.49 9.98 -22.47
N GLU A 337 -17.86 8.84 -22.77
CA GLU A 337 -16.63 8.80 -23.58
C GLU A 337 -16.80 9.34 -25.00
N ASP A 338 -18.01 9.22 -25.55
CA ASP A 338 -18.32 9.66 -26.91
C ASP A 338 -18.69 11.16 -26.98
N GLU A 339 -18.71 11.84 -25.82
CA GLU A 339 -19.05 13.25 -25.70
C GLU A 339 -17.80 14.16 -25.74
N ARG A 340 -18.02 15.48 -25.92
CA ARG A 340 -16.94 16.48 -25.88
C ARG A 340 -16.58 16.89 -24.45
N VAL A 341 -16.54 15.92 -23.53
CA VAL A 341 -16.24 16.12 -22.11
C VAL A 341 -15.00 15.32 -21.76
N ASN A 342 -14.28 15.74 -20.71
CA ASN A 342 -13.12 15.01 -20.21
C ASN A 342 -13.12 14.83 -18.69
N VAL A 343 -14.21 15.23 -18.02
CA VAL A 343 -14.48 14.97 -16.60
C VAL A 343 -15.98 14.66 -16.45
N ALA A 344 -16.28 13.53 -15.81
CA ALA A 344 -17.65 13.14 -15.48
C ALA A 344 -18.07 13.80 -14.16
N VAL A 345 -19.18 14.52 -14.15
CA VAL A 345 -19.73 15.14 -12.93
C VAL A 345 -20.84 14.26 -12.39
N VAL A 346 -20.70 13.80 -11.16
CA VAL A 346 -21.72 12.97 -10.49
C VAL A 346 -22.27 13.73 -9.28
N ARG A 347 -23.59 13.89 -9.22
CA ARG A 347 -24.28 14.46 -8.06
C ARG A 347 -24.49 13.39 -7.01
N VAL A 348 -24.12 13.70 -5.76
CA VAL A 348 -24.26 12.80 -4.61
C VAL A 348 -25.01 13.55 -3.50
N GLU A 349 -26.20 13.07 -3.12
CA GLU A 349 -27.07 13.72 -2.13
C GLU A 349 -27.34 12.85 -0.90
N THR A 350 -27.18 11.52 -1.02
CA THR A 350 -27.55 10.55 0.02
C THR A 350 -26.47 9.49 0.26
N GLU A 351 -26.59 8.75 1.36
CA GLU A 351 -25.73 7.58 1.63
C GLU A 351 -25.92 6.45 0.60
N GLU A 352 -27.08 6.38 -0.06
CA GLU A 352 -27.31 5.42 -1.14
C GLU A 352 -26.49 5.82 -2.38
N ASP A 353 -26.46 7.11 -2.71
CA ASP A 353 -25.65 7.65 -3.80
C ASP A 353 -24.16 7.41 -3.60
N VAL A 354 -23.68 7.49 -2.36
CA VAL A 354 -22.29 7.16 -2.00
C VAL A 354 -21.94 5.71 -2.40
N ARG A 355 -22.85 4.77 -2.11
CA ARG A 355 -22.66 3.35 -2.50
C ARG A 355 -22.72 3.20 -4.01
N THR A 356 -23.72 3.79 -4.67
CA THR A 356 -23.88 3.73 -6.12
C THR A 356 -22.67 4.31 -6.86
N LEU A 357 -22.14 5.45 -6.42
CA LEU A 357 -20.93 6.04 -6.98
C LEU A 357 -19.72 5.12 -6.77
N SER A 358 -19.54 4.58 -5.56
CA SER A 358 -18.44 3.67 -5.24
C SER A 358 -18.43 2.42 -6.14
N GLU A 359 -19.61 1.86 -6.44
CA GLU A 359 -19.78 0.68 -7.30
C GLU A 359 -19.58 1.03 -8.79
N ALA A 360 -20.05 2.19 -9.24
CA ALA A 360 -20.01 2.58 -10.65
C ALA A 360 -18.69 3.24 -11.09
N ALA A 361 -17.97 3.91 -10.19
CA ALA A 361 -16.74 4.64 -10.49
C ALA A 361 -15.66 3.84 -11.25
N PRO A 362 -15.46 2.52 -10.99
CA PRO A 362 -14.52 1.70 -11.75
C PRO A 362 -14.82 1.59 -13.25
N MET A 363 -16.08 1.76 -13.65
CA MET A 363 -16.51 1.68 -15.05
C MET A 363 -16.18 2.94 -15.84
N SER A 364 -15.97 4.07 -15.16
CA SER A 364 -15.67 5.33 -15.83
C SER A 364 -14.28 5.30 -16.47
N ARG A 365 -14.21 5.77 -17.72
CA ARG A 365 -12.94 6.08 -18.41
C ARG A 365 -12.59 7.57 -18.38
N LEU A 366 -13.31 8.35 -17.57
CA LEU A 366 -13.03 9.74 -17.30
C LEU A 366 -12.75 9.92 -15.80
N PRO A 367 -11.97 10.94 -15.39
CA PRO A 367 -11.93 11.36 -14.00
C PRO A 367 -13.33 11.79 -13.53
N ILE A 368 -13.65 11.50 -12.28
CA ILE A 368 -14.95 11.82 -11.66
C ILE A 368 -14.81 13.07 -10.78
N SER A 369 -15.71 14.02 -10.98
CA SER A 369 -15.97 15.18 -10.13
C SER A 369 -17.22 14.98 -9.30
N VAL A 370 -17.06 14.96 -7.98
CA VAL A 370 -18.15 14.80 -7.02
C VAL A 370 -18.78 16.15 -6.74
N LEU A 371 -20.04 16.32 -7.15
CA LEU A 371 -20.86 17.48 -6.81
C LEU A 371 -21.77 17.12 -5.63
N CYS A 372 -21.50 17.70 -4.46
CA CYS A 372 -22.25 17.42 -3.24
C CYS A 372 -22.45 18.70 -2.44
N ASP A 373 -23.66 18.90 -1.92
CA ASP A 373 -24.09 20.10 -1.18
C ASP A 373 -24.14 19.89 0.34
N ASP A 374 -23.82 18.68 0.82
CA ASP A 374 -23.80 18.32 2.24
C ASP A 374 -22.41 17.84 2.66
N GLU A 375 -21.87 18.41 3.74
CA GLU A 375 -20.51 18.10 4.20
C GLU A 375 -20.36 16.62 4.61
N ALA A 376 -21.35 16.04 5.29
CA ALA A 376 -21.28 14.67 5.77
C ALA A 376 -21.39 13.68 4.60
N ILE A 377 -22.22 13.98 3.60
CA ILE A 377 -22.32 13.17 2.38
C ILE A 377 -21.05 13.28 1.55
N LEU A 378 -20.46 14.47 1.41
CA LEU A 378 -19.18 14.65 0.70
C LEU A 378 -18.05 13.87 1.41
N ASP A 379 -17.98 13.93 2.73
CA ASP A 379 -17.02 13.15 3.52
C ASP A 379 -17.18 11.65 3.26
N ALA A 380 -18.41 11.14 3.31
CA ALA A 380 -18.73 9.74 3.04
C ALA A 380 -18.41 9.35 1.59
N ALA A 381 -18.70 10.22 0.62
CA ALA A 381 -18.40 9.99 -0.81
C ALA A 381 -16.89 9.82 -1.03
N LEU A 382 -16.08 10.77 -0.57
CA LEU A 382 -14.62 10.69 -0.74
C LEU A 382 -14.01 9.56 0.07
N ARG A 383 -14.55 9.25 1.26
CA ARG A 383 -14.13 8.11 2.07
C ARG A 383 -14.34 6.79 1.33
N ASN A 384 -15.44 6.62 0.60
CA ASN A 384 -15.75 5.38 -0.15
C ASN A 384 -15.30 5.42 -1.62
N PHE A 385 -14.76 6.53 -2.11
CA PHE A 385 -14.25 6.60 -3.48
C PHE A 385 -12.91 5.86 -3.64
N HIS A 386 -12.88 4.84 -4.50
CA HIS A 386 -11.68 4.01 -4.74
C HIS A 386 -10.74 4.65 -5.73
N GLY A 387 -10.08 5.71 -5.29
CA GLY A 387 -9.14 6.44 -6.11
C GLY A 387 -8.90 7.84 -5.59
N ARG A 388 -8.57 8.73 -6.52
CA ARG A 388 -8.42 10.16 -6.30
C ARG A 388 -9.43 10.91 -7.17
N ALA A 389 -10.47 11.46 -6.54
CA ALA A 389 -11.55 12.19 -7.19
C ALA A 389 -11.27 13.70 -7.27
N LEU A 390 -12.05 14.37 -8.12
CA LEU A 390 -12.27 15.81 -8.07
C LEU A 390 -13.46 16.11 -7.15
N VAL A 391 -13.44 17.27 -6.51
CA VAL A 391 -14.54 17.85 -5.73
C VAL A 391 -15.00 19.11 -6.43
N ASP A 392 -16.26 19.15 -6.85
CA ASP A 392 -16.80 20.19 -7.71
C ASP A 392 -17.07 21.50 -6.94
N SER A 393 -16.41 22.58 -7.33
CA SER A 393 -16.54 23.89 -6.68
C SER A 393 -17.89 24.57 -6.92
N ARG A 394 -18.77 24.02 -7.78
CA ARG A 394 -20.14 24.51 -7.97
C ARG A 394 -21.07 24.11 -6.82
N SER A 395 -20.59 23.31 -5.88
CA SER A 395 -21.25 23.03 -4.60
C SER A 395 -21.65 24.32 -3.87
N THR A 396 -22.72 24.24 -3.12
CA THR A 396 -23.21 25.29 -2.21
C THR A 396 -22.44 25.35 -0.89
N LEU A 397 -21.58 24.37 -0.61
CA LEU A 397 -20.68 24.38 0.54
C LEU A 397 -19.59 25.46 0.39
N ASP A 398 -19.14 26.02 1.52
CA ASP A 398 -18.02 26.96 1.52
C ASP A 398 -16.74 26.28 0.98
N GLU A 399 -15.96 27.01 0.19
CA GLU A 399 -14.70 26.50 -0.40
C GLU A 399 -13.72 25.97 0.66
N ALA A 400 -13.69 26.57 1.84
CA ALA A 400 -12.87 26.11 2.97
C ALA A 400 -13.32 24.73 3.50
N VAL A 401 -14.62 24.42 3.43
CA VAL A 401 -15.15 23.10 3.78
C VAL A 401 -14.75 22.09 2.72
N LEU A 402 -14.93 22.43 1.43
CA LEU A 402 -14.53 21.55 0.32
C LEU A 402 -13.06 21.18 0.41
N ARG A 403 -12.16 22.16 0.60
CA ARG A 403 -10.71 21.93 0.72
C ARG A 403 -10.36 21.05 1.92
N ARG A 404 -10.94 21.31 3.09
CA ARG A 404 -10.71 20.50 4.29
C ARG A 404 -11.16 19.05 4.11
N VAL A 405 -12.31 18.82 3.47
CA VAL A 405 -12.82 17.47 3.24
C VAL A 405 -11.99 16.76 2.18
N ALA A 406 -11.64 17.45 1.09
CA ALA A 406 -10.81 16.92 0.01
C ALA A 406 -9.41 16.50 0.49
N GLU A 407 -8.73 17.35 1.26
CA GLU A 407 -7.38 17.12 1.79
C GLU A 407 -7.30 15.84 2.63
N ARG A 408 -8.34 15.53 3.42
CA ARG A 408 -8.39 14.32 4.25
C ARG A 408 -8.32 13.01 3.46
N TYR A 409 -8.71 13.05 2.19
CA TYR A 409 -8.78 11.88 1.31
C TYR A 409 -7.93 12.04 0.03
N GLY A 410 -7.07 13.06 -0.03
CA GLY A 410 -6.21 13.32 -1.18
C GLY A 410 -6.93 13.80 -2.44
N ALA A 411 -8.19 14.25 -2.35
CA ALA A 411 -8.97 14.71 -3.49
C ALA A 411 -8.59 16.13 -3.93
N ILE A 412 -8.93 16.50 -5.17
CA ILE A 412 -8.61 17.81 -5.75
C ILE A 412 -9.89 18.64 -5.80
N VAL A 413 -9.92 19.81 -5.16
CA VAL A 413 -11.02 20.78 -5.34
C VAL A 413 -10.82 21.48 -6.68
N PHE A 414 -11.84 21.43 -7.53
CA PHE A 414 -11.79 21.97 -8.89
C PHE A 414 -12.98 22.89 -9.17
#